data_AF-A0A519RF43-F1
#
_entry.id   AF-A0A519RF43-F1
#
_cell.length_a   1.000
_cell.length_b   1.000
_cell.length_c   1.000
_cell.angle_alpha   90.00
_cell.angle_beta   90.00
_cell.angle_gamma   90.00
#
_symmetry.space_group_name_H-M   'P 1'
#
loop_
_entity.id
_entity.type
_entity.pdbx_description
1 polymer ?
#
loop_
_entity_poly.entity_id
_entity_poly.type
_entity_poly.pdbx_seq_one_letter_code
_entity_poly.pdbx_strand_id
1 'polypeptide(L)'
;MKKIFLLFLTFSMVVPTVNAQKGINFFRSYMAGGKMLMNVDSSAKNVFYAQVFPNQPHTSFNFLPEVYNVNIQIYFRKTDSPQNYRYTILEDSKPKFVNKAINVAQLKEVDRGDEEIFRSTTFGTFPIRGKV
;
A
#
# COMPACT_ATOMS: atom_id res chain seq x y z
N MET A 1 28.96 -39.08 1.61
CA MET A 1 28.87 -38.43 0.28
C MET A 1 27.43 -38.16 -0.16
N LYS A 2 26.56 -39.17 -0.31
CA LYS A 2 25.16 -38.97 -0.76
C LYS A 2 24.33 -37.97 0.08
N LYS A 3 24.48 -37.98 1.41
CA LYS A 3 23.74 -37.08 2.33
C LYS A 3 24.16 -35.61 2.21
N ILE A 4 25.45 -35.34 1.97
CA ILE A 4 25.98 -33.97 1.81
C ILE A 4 25.50 -33.38 0.49
N PHE A 5 25.52 -34.18 -0.58
CA PHE A 5 24.99 -33.77 -1.88
C PHE A 5 23.49 -33.43 -1.81
N LEU A 6 22.72 -34.24 -1.07
CA LEU A 6 21.30 -33.97 -0.86
C LEU A 6 21.05 -32.65 -0.10
N LEU A 7 21.87 -32.36 0.92
CA LEU A 7 21.79 -31.11 1.69
C LEU A 7 22.10 -29.88 0.84
N PHE A 8 23.13 -29.95 0.00
CA PHE A 8 23.45 -28.85 -0.92
C PHE A 8 22.36 -28.65 -1.97
N LEU A 9 21.76 -29.74 -2.46
CA LEU A 9 20.67 -29.68 -3.43
C LEU A 9 19.41 -29.03 -2.83
N THR A 10 19.02 -29.43 -1.61
CA THR A 10 17.87 -28.81 -0.94
C THR A 10 18.13 -27.35 -0.62
N PHE A 11 19.34 -27.00 -0.15
CA PHE A 11 19.70 -25.61 0.11
C PHE A 11 19.67 -24.75 -1.16
N SER A 12 20.17 -25.27 -2.27
CA SER A 12 20.17 -24.60 -3.58
C SER A 12 18.77 -24.42 -4.17
N MET A 13 17.78 -25.22 -3.77
CA MET A 13 16.38 -25.03 -4.17
C MET A 13 15.62 -24.09 -3.23
N VAL A 14 15.95 -24.08 -1.93
CA VAL A 14 15.26 -23.26 -0.92
C VAL A 14 15.68 -21.79 -0.98
N VAL A 15 16.97 -21.48 -1.17
CA VAL A 15 17.44 -20.08 -1.20
C VAL A 15 16.85 -19.27 -2.36
N PRO A 16 16.78 -19.77 -3.60
CA PRO A 16 16.16 -19.05 -4.70
C PRO A 16 14.65 -18.93 -4.53
N THR A 17 13.98 -19.92 -3.96
CA THR A 17 12.52 -19.86 -3.75
C THR A 17 12.14 -18.81 -2.70
N VAL A 18 12.93 -18.67 -1.63
CA VAL A 18 12.76 -17.58 -0.64
C VAL A 18 13.05 -16.21 -1.28
N ASN A 19 14.10 -16.08 -2.09
CA ASN A 19 14.40 -14.82 -2.79
C ASN A 19 13.40 -14.49 -3.90
N ALA A 20 12.88 -15.49 -4.62
CA ALA A 20 11.84 -15.32 -5.62
C ALA A 20 10.53 -14.92 -4.98
N GLN A 21 10.18 -15.47 -3.81
CA GLN A 21 9.05 -15.00 -3.01
C GLN A 21 9.21 -13.53 -2.64
N LYS A 22 10.41 -13.05 -2.26
CA LYS A 22 10.67 -11.62 -1.99
C LYS A 22 10.52 -10.72 -3.24
N GLY A 23 10.63 -11.29 -4.44
CA GLY A 23 10.41 -10.58 -5.72
C GLY A 23 8.96 -10.64 -6.22
N ILE A 24 8.07 -11.41 -5.57
CA ILE A 24 6.64 -11.37 -5.88
C ILE A 24 6.13 -10.00 -5.40
N ASN A 25 5.60 -9.22 -6.33
CA ASN A 25 5.04 -7.92 -6.08
C ASN A 25 3.76 -8.07 -5.24
N PHE A 26 3.92 -8.17 -3.91
CA PHE A 26 2.82 -8.31 -2.97
C PHE A 26 2.19 -6.94 -2.71
N PHE A 27 1.63 -6.30 -3.74
CA PHE A 27 0.72 -5.19 -3.54
C PHE A 27 -0.56 -5.72 -2.89
N ARG A 28 -0.53 -5.87 -1.56
CA ARG A 28 -1.75 -6.11 -0.78
C ARG A 28 -2.40 -4.77 -0.51
N SER A 29 -3.65 -4.63 -0.93
CA SER A 29 -4.48 -3.47 -0.61
C SER A 29 -5.06 -3.62 0.79
N TYR A 30 -4.76 -2.67 1.67
CA TYR A 30 -5.31 -2.61 3.03
C TYR A 30 -6.28 -1.43 3.13
N MET A 31 -7.38 -1.61 3.86
CA MET A 31 -8.33 -0.52 4.13
C MET A 31 -7.70 0.47 5.11
N ALA A 32 -7.36 1.65 4.61
CA ALA A 32 -6.75 2.74 5.35
C ALA A 32 -7.78 3.66 6.05
N GLY A 33 -9.07 3.31 5.98
CA GLY A 33 -10.18 4.13 6.44
C GLY A 33 -11.11 4.52 5.29
N GLY A 34 -12.38 4.17 5.39
CA GLY A 34 -13.33 4.32 4.27
C GLY A 34 -12.87 3.58 3.00
N LYS A 35 -12.92 4.26 1.85
CA LYS A 35 -12.51 3.73 0.53
C LYS A 35 -11.06 4.06 0.14
N MET A 36 -10.24 4.47 1.10
CA MET A 36 -8.80 4.65 0.88
C MET A 36 -8.11 3.28 0.99
N LEU A 37 -7.37 2.88 -0.04
CA LEU A 37 -6.54 1.68 0.00
C LEU A 37 -5.06 2.05 0.02
N MET A 38 -4.32 1.36 0.86
CA MET A 38 -2.88 1.47 0.91
C MET A 38 -2.28 0.16 0.41
N ASN A 39 -1.32 0.26 -0.51
CA ASN A 39 -0.56 -0.88 -1.02
C ASN A 39 0.87 -0.78 -0.48
N VAL A 40 1.38 -1.84 0.15
CA VAL A 40 2.78 -1.93 0.58
C VAL A 40 3.52 -2.94 -0.26
N ASP A 41 4.83 -2.81 -0.38
CA ASP A 41 5.68 -3.72 -1.17
C ASP A 41 6.11 -4.97 -0.38
N SER A 42 5.22 -5.56 0.42
CA SER A 42 5.52 -6.69 1.29
C SER A 42 4.34 -7.65 1.49
N SER A 43 4.66 -8.94 1.71
CA SER A 43 3.72 -9.96 2.14
C SER A 43 3.40 -9.90 3.65
N ALA A 44 3.97 -8.93 4.37
CA ALA A 44 3.81 -8.76 5.80
C ALA A 44 2.31 -8.74 6.18
N LYS A 45 1.89 -9.76 6.92
CA LYS A 45 0.55 -9.84 7.52
C LYS A 45 0.38 -8.89 8.72
N ASN A 46 1.49 -8.33 9.21
CA ASN A 46 1.56 -7.52 10.42
C ASN A 46 1.42 -6.02 10.13
N VAL A 47 0.51 -5.63 9.24
CA VAL A 47 0.16 -4.22 9.06
C VAL A 47 -0.79 -3.83 10.20
N PHE A 48 -0.28 -3.08 11.18
CA PHE A 48 -1.10 -2.50 12.23
C PHE A 48 -1.80 -1.25 11.69
N TYR A 49 -3.13 -1.28 11.60
CA TYR A 49 -3.95 -0.14 11.22
C TYR A 49 -4.71 0.36 12.45
N ALA A 50 -4.44 1.59 12.87
CA ALA A 50 -5.30 2.26 13.85
C ALA A 50 -6.44 2.94 13.10
N GLN A 51 -7.66 2.39 13.16
CA GLN A 51 -8.86 3.06 12.65
C GLN A 51 -9.35 4.08 13.69
N VAL A 52 -8.77 5.29 13.71
CA VAL A 52 -9.17 6.34 14.67
C VAL A 52 -10.24 7.26 14.07
N PHE A 53 -11.52 6.88 14.08
CA PHE A 53 -12.61 7.71 13.55
C PHE A 53 -13.36 8.47 14.64
N PRO A 54 -13.77 9.72 14.35
CA PRO A 54 -15.21 9.89 14.17
C PRO A 54 -15.65 10.08 12.71
N ASN A 55 -14.93 10.88 11.89
CA ASN A 55 -15.41 11.31 10.54
C ASN A 55 -14.30 11.40 9.42
N GLN A 56 -13.25 10.56 9.42
CA GLN A 56 -11.87 10.77 8.86
C GLN A 56 -11.60 11.09 7.34
N PRO A 57 -10.35 11.52 6.97
CA PRO A 57 -9.18 10.62 6.76
C PRO A 57 -7.90 11.02 7.57
N HIS A 58 -7.55 10.25 8.61
CA HIS A 58 -6.27 10.28 9.32
C HIS A 58 -5.71 8.86 9.34
N THR A 59 -5.09 8.45 8.23
CA THR A 59 -4.37 7.17 8.13
C THR A 59 -2.91 7.39 8.45
N SER A 60 -2.41 6.77 9.51
CA SER A 60 -0.98 6.68 9.80
C SER A 60 -0.46 5.28 9.48
N PHE A 61 0.76 5.20 8.98
CA PHE A 61 1.46 3.95 8.77
C PHE A 61 2.84 4.06 9.40
N ASN A 62 3.14 3.14 10.32
CA ASN A 62 4.48 3.02 10.88
C ASN A 62 5.26 1.98 10.09
N PHE A 63 6.55 2.22 9.89
CA PHE A 63 7.44 1.28 9.21
C PHE A 63 7.30 -0.16 9.75
N LEU A 64 7.24 -1.12 8.84
CA LEU A 64 7.27 -2.54 9.15
C LEU A 64 8.59 -3.12 8.62
N PRO A 65 9.22 -4.06 9.34
CA PRO A 65 10.37 -4.80 8.82
C PRO A 65 10.05 -5.36 7.43
N GLU A 66 10.98 -5.16 6.49
CA GLU A 66 10.87 -5.62 5.11
C GLU A 66 9.83 -4.90 4.22
N VAL A 67 9.24 -3.79 4.67
CA VAL A 67 8.48 -2.87 3.81
C VAL A 67 9.36 -1.66 3.49
N TYR A 68 9.64 -1.42 2.22
CA TYR A 68 10.48 -0.29 1.82
C TYR A 68 9.67 0.87 1.26
N ASN A 69 8.51 0.58 0.69
CA ASN A 69 7.67 1.56 0.03
C ASN A 69 6.20 1.36 0.36
N VAL A 70 5.50 2.48 0.45
CA VAL A 70 4.05 2.52 0.51
C VAL A 70 3.51 3.27 -0.70
N ASN A 71 2.53 2.70 -1.38
CA ASN A 71 1.72 3.39 -2.37
C ASN A 71 0.34 3.66 -1.77
N ILE A 72 -0.12 4.90 -1.88
CA ILE A 72 -1.42 5.30 -1.33
C ILE A 72 -2.37 5.55 -2.48
N GLN A 73 -3.54 4.91 -2.43
CA GLN A 73 -4.59 5.03 -3.43
C GLN A 73 -5.93 5.33 -2.76
N ILE A 74 -6.78 6.11 -3.42
CA ILE A 74 -8.15 6.34 -2.96
C ILE A 74 -9.13 5.99 -4.06
N TYR A 75 -10.27 5.44 -3.67
CA TYR A 75 -11.38 5.11 -4.55
C TYR A 75 -12.59 5.98 -4.22
N PHE A 76 -13.26 6.42 -5.27
CA PHE A 76 -14.48 7.20 -5.26
C PHE A 76 -15.54 6.42 -6.03
N ARG A 77 -16.75 6.38 -5.49
CA ARG A 77 -17.93 5.95 -6.23
C ARG A 77 -18.29 6.94 -7.32
N LYS A 78 -19.18 6.55 -8.23
CA LYS A 78 -19.74 7.49 -9.22
C LYS A 78 -20.53 8.62 -8.54
N THR A 79 -21.20 8.33 -7.43
CA THR A 79 -21.97 9.30 -6.64
C THR A 79 -21.11 10.24 -5.79
N ASP A 80 -19.85 9.89 -5.53
CA ASP A 80 -18.95 10.75 -4.77
C ASP A 80 -18.60 12.02 -5.57
N SER A 81 -18.21 13.08 -4.87
CA SER A 81 -17.76 14.35 -5.46
C SER A 81 -16.27 14.60 -5.15
N PRO A 82 -15.31 13.99 -5.87
CA PRO A 82 -13.88 14.06 -5.58
C PRO A 82 -13.32 15.49 -5.50
N GLN A 83 -13.93 16.43 -6.23
CA GLN A 83 -13.57 17.86 -6.22
C GLN A 83 -13.69 18.51 -4.84
N ASN A 84 -14.50 17.94 -3.94
CA ASN A 84 -14.69 18.46 -2.59
C ASN A 84 -13.65 17.92 -1.60
N TYR A 85 -12.86 16.92 -2.01
CA TYR A 85 -11.86 16.29 -1.15
C TYR A 85 -10.55 17.07 -1.19
N ARG A 86 -9.90 17.11 -0.03
CA ARG A 86 -8.57 17.66 0.17
C ARG A 86 -7.69 16.62 0.85
N TYR A 87 -6.40 16.62 0.53
CA TYR A 87 -5.45 15.71 1.15
C TYR A 87 -4.19 16.43 1.63
N THR A 88 -3.64 15.93 2.72
CA THR A 88 -2.35 16.30 3.30
C THR A 88 -1.57 15.02 3.52
N ILE A 89 -0.30 15.00 3.12
CA ILE A 89 0.62 13.88 3.34
C ILE A 89 1.77 14.40 4.17
N LEU A 90 1.96 13.76 5.32
CA LEU A 90 3.10 13.97 6.20
C LEU A 90 4.07 12.80 6.04
N GLU A 91 5.36 13.10 5.97
CA GLU A 91 6.45 12.13 5.94
C GLU A 91 7.37 12.47 7.11
N ASP A 92 7.61 11.52 8.03
CA ASP A 92 8.32 11.77 9.31
C ASP A 92 7.72 12.94 10.11
N SER A 93 6.38 13.00 10.19
CA SER A 93 5.62 14.12 10.78
C SER A 93 5.86 15.49 10.13
N LYS A 94 6.57 15.56 9.00
CA LYS A 94 6.81 16.80 8.25
C LYS A 94 5.89 16.89 7.04
N PRO A 95 5.34 18.06 6.71
CA PRO A 95 4.45 18.20 5.57
C PRO A 95 5.19 18.03 4.25
N LYS A 96 4.72 17.09 3.43
CA LYS A 96 5.18 16.91 2.04
C LYS A 96 4.18 17.50 1.04
N PHE A 97 2.89 17.22 1.26
CA PHE A 97 1.80 17.86 0.54
C PHE A 97 0.78 18.36 1.54
N VAL A 98 0.27 19.58 1.35
CA VAL A 98 -0.67 20.21 2.29
C VAL A 98 -1.88 20.71 1.53
N ASN A 99 -3.06 20.31 1.99
CA ASN A 99 -4.36 20.78 1.51
C ASN A 99 -4.52 20.75 -0.03
N LYS A 100 -3.98 19.71 -0.67
CA LYS A 100 -4.05 19.55 -2.12
C LYS A 100 -5.44 19.07 -2.52
N ALA A 101 -5.96 19.61 -3.61
CA ALA A 101 -7.19 19.13 -4.23
C ALA A 101 -6.96 17.84 -5.02
N ILE A 102 -8.01 17.04 -5.19
CA ILE A 102 -7.99 15.90 -6.10
C ILE A 102 -8.05 16.39 -7.54
N ASN A 103 -7.11 15.95 -8.37
CA ASN A 103 -7.16 16.21 -9.80
C ASN A 103 -8.16 15.26 -10.47
N VAL A 104 -9.38 15.74 -10.68
CA VAL A 104 -10.48 14.95 -11.25
C VAL A 104 -10.15 14.44 -12.66
N ALA A 105 -9.38 15.20 -13.44
CA ALA A 105 -8.99 14.81 -14.80
C ALA A 105 -8.00 13.64 -14.83
N GLN A 106 -7.34 13.33 -13.71
CA GLN A 106 -6.38 12.22 -13.59
C GLN A 106 -7.00 10.98 -12.92
N LEU A 107 -8.30 10.99 -12.62
CA LEU A 107 -8.97 9.82 -12.07
C LEU A 107 -9.06 8.72 -13.13
N LYS A 108 -8.81 7.49 -12.71
CA LYS A 108 -8.91 6.29 -13.55
C LYS A 108 -10.10 5.46 -13.11
N GLU A 109 -10.86 4.95 -14.07
CA GLU A 109 -11.86 3.94 -13.76
C GLU A 109 -11.19 2.62 -13.35
N VAL A 110 -11.68 2.00 -12.29
CA VAL A 110 -11.18 0.72 -11.78
C VAL A 110 -12.37 -0.15 -11.41
N ASP A 111 -12.44 -1.31 -12.06
CA ASP A 111 -13.33 -2.39 -11.69
C ASP A 111 -12.65 -3.25 -10.61
N ARG A 112 -13.36 -3.52 -9.51
CA ARG A 112 -12.88 -4.38 -8.41
C ARG A 112 -13.67 -5.67 -8.26
N GLY A 113 -14.55 -6.00 -9.22
CA GLY A 113 -15.41 -7.18 -9.17
C GLY A 113 -16.65 -7.01 -8.29
N ASP A 114 -16.77 -5.89 -7.59
CA ASP A 114 -18.04 -5.41 -7.04
C ASP A 114 -18.83 -4.82 -8.21
N GLU A 115 -20.16 -4.98 -8.26
CA GLU A 115 -21.06 -4.51 -9.34
C GLU A 115 -20.98 -2.99 -9.67
N GLU A 116 -20.07 -2.25 -9.03
CA GLU A 116 -19.82 -0.82 -9.16
C GLU A 116 -18.41 -0.53 -9.72
N ILE A 117 -18.36 0.25 -10.80
CA ILE A 117 -17.11 0.83 -11.32
C ILE A 117 -16.71 2.03 -10.44
N PHE A 118 -15.49 1.98 -9.88
CA PHE A 118 -14.92 3.06 -9.09
C PHE A 118 -14.08 4.01 -9.93
N ARG A 119 -13.92 5.25 -9.47
CA ARG A 119 -12.89 6.19 -9.92
C ARG A 119 -11.77 6.20 -8.90
N SER A 120 -10.51 6.11 -9.30
CA SER A 120 -9.39 6.05 -8.37
C SER A 120 -8.25 6.99 -8.77
N THR A 121 -7.45 7.36 -7.78
CA THR A 121 -6.16 8.03 -8.00
C THR A 121 -5.13 7.54 -6.99
N THR A 122 -3.86 7.57 -7.40
CA THR A 122 -2.72 7.28 -6.52
C THR A 122 -2.06 8.60 -6.13
N PHE A 123 -1.73 8.74 -4.84
CA PHE A 123 -0.96 9.87 -4.34
C PHE A 123 0.55 9.69 -4.54
N GLY A 124 0.95 8.56 -5.13
CA GLY A 124 2.34 8.21 -5.39
C GLY A 124 2.86 7.12 -4.46
N THR A 125 4.14 6.81 -4.66
CA THR A 125 4.90 5.84 -3.88
C THR A 125 5.89 6.59 -2.99
N PHE A 126 5.90 6.25 -1.70
CA PHE A 126 6.70 6.90 -0.67
C PHE A 126 7.66 5.87 -0.07
N PRO A 127 8.98 6.14 -0.03
CA PRO A 127 9.92 5.30 0.66
C PRO A 127 9.75 5.49 2.17
N ILE A 128 9.56 4.40 2.90
CA ILE A 128 9.30 4.39 4.36
C ILE A 128 10.39 3.69 5.16
N ARG A 129 11.43 3.17 4.50
CA ARG A 129 12.55 2.51 5.19
C ARG A 129 13.21 3.46 6.19
N GLY A 130 13.20 3.08 7.47
CA GLY A 130 13.83 3.88 8.54
C GLY A 130 13.08 5.17 8.89
N LYS A 131 11.83 5.31 8.41
CA LYS A 131 10.94 6.44 8.73
C LYS A 131 10.00 6.08 9.86
N VAL A 132 9.56 7.10 10.60
CA VAL A 132 8.63 6.97 11.73
C VAL A 132 7.23 7.41 11.31
#